data_AF-A0A7G1IN05-F1
#
_entry.id   AF-A0A7G1IN05-F1
#
_cell.length_a   1.000
_cell.length_b   1.000
_cell.length_c   1.000
_cell.angle_alpha   90.00
_cell.angle_beta   90.00
_cell.angle_gamma   90.00
#
_symmetry.space_group_name_H-M   'P 1'
#
loop_
_entity.id
_entity.type
_entity.pdbx_description
1 polymer ?
#
loop_
_entity_poly.entity_id
_entity_poly.type
_entity_poly.pdbx_seq_one_letter_code
_entity_poly.pdbx_strand_id
1 'polypeptide(L)'
;MRDRLDGFTLPPLSTGAGGHGRPPRITFGTVLTGDQYLHCERTRSRLHHEFGGHAIEMEGGALAQVCESFGIPWLVIRALSDLAGSDSGLDFKRFVNEVADGSARILLRLLPVLTRHATI
;
A
#
# COMPACT_ATOMS: atom_id res chain seq x y z
N MET A 1 -3.14 -9.53 13.35
CA MET A 1 -2.33 -9.28 12.14
C MET A 1 -1.05 -8.54 12.45
N ARG A 2 -1.09 -7.41 13.18
CA ARG A 2 0.10 -6.63 13.58
C ARG A 2 1.18 -7.51 14.21
N ASP A 3 0.82 -8.32 15.19
CA ASP A 3 1.75 -9.23 15.89
C ASP A 3 2.43 -10.27 14.97
N ARG A 4 1.84 -10.55 13.80
CA ARG A 4 2.45 -11.47 12.81
C ARG A 4 3.51 -10.78 11.95
N LEU A 5 3.48 -9.45 11.91
CA LEU A 5 4.46 -8.59 11.26
C LEU A 5 5.49 -8.01 12.24
N ASP A 6 5.33 -8.24 13.55
CA ASP A 6 6.33 -7.83 14.53
C ASP A 6 7.68 -8.51 14.25
N GLY A 7 8.73 -7.71 14.15
CA GLY A 7 10.07 -8.17 13.77
C GLY A 7 10.21 -8.64 12.31
N PHE A 8 9.14 -8.61 11.51
CA PHE A 8 9.21 -8.93 10.09
C PHE A 8 9.80 -7.76 9.32
N THR A 9 10.88 -8.03 8.59
CA THR A 9 11.59 -7.02 7.80
C THR A 9 11.48 -7.33 6.31
N LEU A 10 11.30 -6.29 5.51
CA LEU A 10 11.40 -6.38 4.06
C LEU A 10 12.86 -6.13 3.61
N PRO A 11 13.28 -6.70 2.48
CA PRO A 11 14.56 -6.36 1.87
C PRO A 11 14.67 -4.84 1.63
N PRO A 12 15.86 -4.25 1.74
CA PRO A 12 16.05 -2.84 1.43
C PRO A 12 15.71 -2.58 -0.04
N LEU A 13 15.06 -1.44 -0.29
CA LEU A 13 14.83 -0.94 -1.64
C LEU A 13 16.08 -0.22 -2.15
N SER A 14 16.20 -0.13 -3.46
CA SER A 14 17.22 0.62 -4.18
C SER A 14 17.08 2.12 -3.91
N THR A 15 18.19 2.85 -4.04
CA THR A 15 18.20 4.31 -3.87
C THR A 15 17.21 5.01 -4.81
N GLY A 16 17.02 4.46 -6.01
CA GLY A 16 16.05 4.95 -6.97
C GLY A 16 14.61 4.80 -6.48
N ALA A 17 14.27 3.67 -5.87
CA ALA A 17 12.96 3.39 -5.28
C ALA A 17 12.74 4.09 -3.92
N GLY A 18 13.56 5.08 -3.55
CA GLY A 18 13.52 5.78 -2.27
C GLY A 18 14.15 5.02 -1.10
N GLY A 19 14.83 3.90 -1.37
CA GLY A 19 15.54 3.09 -0.38
C GLY A 19 16.97 3.55 -0.18
N HIS A 20 17.27 4.19 0.95
CA HIS A 20 18.65 4.61 1.29
C HIS A 20 19.41 3.50 2.04
N GLY A 21 19.38 2.26 1.55
CA GLY A 21 19.97 1.10 2.23
C GLY A 21 19.26 0.71 3.54
N ARG A 22 18.10 1.31 3.82
CA ARG A 22 17.23 0.99 4.96
C ARG A 22 16.08 0.09 4.52
N PRO A 23 15.65 -0.86 5.36
CA PRO A 23 14.46 -1.65 5.08
C PRO A 23 13.21 -0.74 5.05
N PRO A 24 12.24 -1.03 4.17
CA PRO A 24 10.94 -0.36 4.18
C PRO A 24 10.24 -0.49 5.54
N ARG A 25 9.49 0.54 5.91
CA ARG A 25 8.65 0.53 7.11
C ARG A 25 7.26 0.02 6.77
N ILE A 26 6.76 -0.92 7.55
CA ILE A 26 5.36 -1.35 7.51
C ILE A 26 4.55 -0.41 8.39
N THR A 27 3.58 0.28 7.81
CA THR A 27 2.72 1.25 8.50
C THR A 27 1.26 0.87 8.27
N PHE A 28 0.43 1.10 9.29
CA PHE A 28 -1.01 0.97 9.20
C PHE A 28 -1.65 2.35 9.24
N GLY A 29 -2.60 2.60 8.35
CA GLY A 29 -3.34 3.85 8.29
C GLY A 29 -4.30 3.88 7.10
N THR A 30 -4.92 5.04 6.91
CA THR A 30 -5.91 5.24 5.85
C THR A 30 -5.25 5.22 4.46
N VAL A 31 -5.85 4.48 3.53
CA VAL A 31 -5.51 4.49 2.11
C VAL A 31 -6.66 5.18 1.38
N LEU A 32 -6.36 6.26 0.65
CA LEU A 32 -7.34 7.00 -0.13
C LEU A 32 -7.46 6.38 -1.53
N THR A 33 -8.67 6.35 -2.06
CA THR A 33 -8.96 5.79 -3.39
C THR A 33 -9.62 6.84 -4.27
N GLY A 34 -9.18 6.94 -5.51
CA GLY A 34 -9.81 7.78 -6.53
C GLY A 34 -9.33 7.42 -7.93
N ASP A 35 -10.13 7.73 -8.94
CA ASP A 35 -9.89 7.29 -10.33
C ASP A 35 -8.89 8.19 -11.10
N GLN A 36 -7.87 8.69 -10.39
CA GLN A 36 -6.85 9.57 -10.93
C GLN A 36 -5.48 9.16 -10.43
N TYR A 37 -4.52 9.04 -11.37
CA TYR A 37 -3.12 8.97 -11.00
C TYR A 37 -2.65 10.32 -10.45
N LEU A 38 -2.54 10.41 -9.12
CA LEU A 38 -2.20 11.66 -8.46
C LEU A 38 -0.73 12.00 -8.66
N HIS A 39 -0.47 13.10 -9.37
CA HIS A 39 0.86 13.62 -9.69
C HIS A 39 0.95 15.13 -9.37
N CYS A 40 0.25 15.57 -8.32
CA CYS A 40 0.12 16.97 -7.96
C CYS A 40 0.29 17.15 -6.45
N GLU A 41 1.42 17.70 -6.02
CA GLU A 41 1.75 17.88 -4.60
C GLU A 41 0.72 18.74 -3.85
N ARG A 42 0.20 19.81 -4.48
CA ARG A 42 -0.84 20.64 -3.87
C ARG A 42 -2.10 19.83 -3.58
N THR A 43 -2.55 19.03 -4.54
CA THR A 43 -3.72 18.16 -4.38
C THR A 43 -3.45 17.07 -3.34
N ARG A 44 -2.27 16.43 -3.36
CA ARG A 44 -1.84 15.46 -2.34
C ARG A 44 -1.91 16.06 -0.94
N SER A 45 -1.36 17.25 -0.74
CA SER A 45 -1.31 17.91 0.56
C SER A 45 -2.70 18.27 1.06
N ARG A 46 -3.58 18.74 0.18
CA ARG A 46 -5.00 18.98 0.51
C ARG A 46 -5.69 17.69 0.95
N LEU A 47 -5.58 16.62 0.16
CA LEU A 47 -6.21 15.33 0.46
C LEU A 47 -5.68 14.71 1.77
N HIS A 48 -4.37 14.84 2.03
CA HIS A 48 -3.78 14.41 3.29
C HIS A 48 -4.34 15.19 4.48
N HIS A 49 -4.44 16.51 4.39
CA HIS A 49 -5.02 17.34 5.45
C HIS A 49 -6.50 17.03 5.69
N GLU A 50 -7.27 16.81 4.62
CA GLU A 50 -8.72 16.61 4.67
C GLU A 50 -9.10 15.21 5.19
N PHE A 51 -8.35 14.18 4.79
CA PHE A 51 -8.72 12.78 5.04
C PHE A 51 -7.72 11.97 5.88
N GLY A 52 -6.56 12.55 6.24
CA GLY A 52 -5.53 11.84 7.01
C GLY A 52 -4.91 10.64 6.28
N GLY A 53 -4.93 10.64 4.95
CA GLY A 53 -4.44 9.53 4.12
C GLY A 53 -2.93 9.31 4.23
N HIS A 54 -2.51 8.08 4.46
CA HIS A 54 -1.10 7.66 4.42
C HIS A 54 -0.64 7.27 3.01
N ALA A 55 -1.59 6.88 2.15
CA ALA A 55 -1.36 6.47 0.77
C ALA A 55 -2.55 6.90 -0.10
N ILE A 56 -2.33 7.01 -1.40
CA ILE A 56 -3.38 7.18 -2.40
C ILE A 56 -3.17 6.19 -3.54
N GLU A 57 -4.27 5.65 -4.06
CA GLU A 57 -4.32 4.63 -5.11
C GLU A 57 -5.69 4.67 -5.80
N MET A 58 -5.98 3.70 -6.68
CA MET A 58 -7.11 3.80 -7.61
C MET A 58 -8.17 2.70 -7.46
N GLU A 59 -7.98 1.70 -6.60
CA GLU A 59 -8.86 0.51 -6.58
C GLU A 59 -9.35 0.04 -5.20
N GLY A 60 -8.60 0.30 -4.13
CA GLY A 60 -8.76 -0.38 -2.84
C GLY A 60 -10.09 -0.10 -2.16
N GLY A 61 -10.54 1.16 -2.19
CA GLY A 61 -11.83 1.58 -1.66
C GLY A 61 -13.00 1.02 -2.47
N ALA A 62 -12.88 0.92 -3.78
CA ALA A 62 -13.90 0.30 -4.62
C ALA A 62 -14.02 -1.22 -4.34
N LEU A 63 -12.88 -1.91 -4.20
CA LEU A 63 -12.86 -3.32 -3.83
C LEU A 63 -13.43 -3.55 -2.42
N ALA A 64 -13.07 -2.70 -1.46
CA ALA A 64 -13.62 -2.73 -0.10
C ALA A 64 -15.15 -2.55 -0.11
N GLN A 65 -15.67 -1.59 -0.87
CA GLN A 65 -17.10 -1.35 -1.00
C GLN A 65 -17.85 -2.58 -1.53
N VAL A 66 -17.30 -3.27 -2.54
CA VAL A 66 -17.88 -4.51 -3.05
C VAL A 66 -17.82 -5.60 -1.97
N CYS A 67 -16.66 -5.83 -1.35
CA CYS A 67 -16.51 -6.82 -0.29
C CYS A 67 -17.51 -6.61 0.86
N GLU A 68 -17.69 -5.37 1.32
CA GLU A 68 -18.65 -5.01 2.36
C GLU A 68 -20.10 -5.27 1.93
N SER A 69 -20.43 -4.97 0.67
CA SER A 69 -21.77 -5.24 0.10
C SER A 69 -22.13 -6.73 0.09
N PHE A 70 -21.12 -7.60 0.03
CA PHE A 70 -21.28 -9.06 0.04
C PHE A 70 -20.90 -9.71 1.38
N GLY A 71 -20.59 -8.94 2.43
CA GLY A 71 -20.18 -9.46 3.73
C GLY A 71 -18.86 -10.24 3.71
N ILE A 72 -17.97 -9.95 2.75
CA ILE A 72 -16.69 -10.62 2.59
C ILE A 72 -15.61 -9.84 3.35
N PRO A 73 -14.86 -10.49 4.28
CA PRO A 73 -13.71 -9.85 4.93
C PRO A 73 -12.63 -9.46 3.90
N TRP A 74 -12.05 -8.27 4.07
CA TRP A 74 -11.09 -7.73 3.11
C TRP A 74 -9.85 -7.15 3.80
N LEU A 75 -8.77 -7.03 3.02
CA LEU A 75 -7.50 -6.45 3.45
C LEU A 75 -6.84 -5.72 2.27
N VAL A 76 -6.47 -4.46 2.46
CA VAL A 76 -5.68 -3.69 1.50
C VAL A 76 -4.23 -3.62 1.97
N ILE A 77 -3.31 -4.08 1.12
CA ILE A 77 -1.87 -3.95 1.31
C ILE A 77 -1.33 -3.15 0.13
N ARG A 78 -0.72 -2.00 0.41
CA ARG A 78 -0.08 -1.16 -0.61
C ARG A 78 1.39 -0.95 -0.27
N ALA A 79 2.24 -1.12 -1.28
CA ALA A 79 3.63 -0.73 -1.24
C ALA A 79 3.77 0.53 -2.11
N LEU A 80 4.39 1.59 -1.57
CA LEU A 80 4.41 2.91 -2.19
C LEU A 80 5.50 2.98 -3.27
N SER A 81 5.08 3.20 -4.51
CA SER A 81 5.92 3.30 -5.70
C SER A 81 6.50 4.69 -5.95
N ASP A 82 5.84 5.71 -5.41
CA ASP A 82 6.12 7.12 -5.63
C ASP A 82 5.49 7.97 -4.51
N LEU A 83 5.73 9.29 -4.54
CA LEU A 83 5.30 10.24 -3.51
C LEU A 83 4.01 11.01 -3.84
N ALA A 84 3.29 10.63 -4.91
CA ALA A 84 2.11 11.33 -5.44
C ALA A 84 2.34 12.84 -5.68
N GLY A 85 3.53 13.19 -6.17
CA GLY A 85 4.01 14.55 -6.44
C GLY A 85 4.31 14.80 -7.92
N SER A 86 5.02 15.89 -8.22
CA SER A 86 5.31 16.32 -9.60
C SER A 86 6.09 15.29 -10.42
N ASP A 87 6.93 14.48 -9.78
CA ASP A 87 7.80 13.49 -10.46
C ASP A 87 7.22 12.07 -10.47
N SER A 88 6.00 11.88 -9.96
CA SER A 88 5.41 10.55 -9.71
C SER A 88 5.35 9.63 -10.93
N GLY A 89 5.12 10.16 -12.13
CA GLY A 89 5.00 9.32 -13.33
C GLY A 89 6.31 8.65 -13.76
N LEU A 90 7.44 9.28 -13.47
CA LEU A 90 8.77 8.76 -13.81
C LEU A 90 9.21 7.67 -12.83
N ASP A 91 8.94 7.90 -11.54
CA ASP A 91 9.34 7.01 -10.44
C ASP A 91 8.57 5.68 -10.49
N PHE A 92 7.25 5.73 -10.71
CA PHE A 92 6.41 4.53 -10.78
C PHE A 92 6.93 3.50 -11.79
N LYS A 93 7.18 3.91 -13.03
CA LYS A 93 7.61 2.98 -14.09
C LYS A 93 8.94 2.31 -13.80
N ARG A 94 9.82 2.97 -13.03
CA ARG A 94 11.16 2.47 -12.71
C ARG A 94 11.14 1.46 -11.58
N PHE A 95 10.24 1.63 -10.61
CA PHE A 95 10.34 0.93 -9.31
C PHE A 95 9.14 0.04 -8.96
N VAL A 96 8.07 0.04 -9.77
CA VAL A 96 6.86 -0.76 -9.49
C VAL A 96 7.15 -2.24 -9.22
N ASN A 97 8.04 -2.87 -9.98
CA ASN A 97 8.37 -4.29 -9.81
C ASN A 97 9.09 -4.56 -8.48
N GLU A 98 10.01 -3.67 -8.12
CA GLU A 98 10.80 -3.79 -6.88
C GLU A 98 9.91 -3.59 -5.66
N VAL A 99 9.02 -2.60 -5.73
CA VAL A 99 8.09 -2.25 -4.65
C VAL A 99 6.98 -3.32 -4.51
N ALA A 100 6.52 -3.91 -5.61
CA ALA A 100 5.49 -4.96 -5.61
C ALA A 100 5.93 -6.24 -4.89
N ASP A 101 7.23 -6.58 -4.91
CA ASP A 101 7.76 -7.72 -4.13
C ASP A 101 7.49 -7.53 -2.63
N GLY A 102 7.58 -6.29 -2.13
CA GLY A 102 7.29 -5.96 -0.75
C GLY A 102 5.85 -6.29 -0.33
N SER A 103 4.86 -5.89 -1.13
CA SER A 103 3.44 -6.18 -0.83
C SER A 103 3.14 -7.68 -0.91
N ALA A 104 3.70 -8.38 -1.89
CA ALA A 104 3.55 -9.84 -2.04
C ALA A 104 4.12 -10.59 -0.83
N ARG A 105 5.30 -10.21 -0.33
CA ARG A 105 5.92 -10.80 0.86
C ARG A 105 5.07 -10.60 2.12
N ILE A 106 4.50 -9.41 2.31
CA ILE A 106 3.59 -9.15 3.43
C ILE A 106 2.36 -10.05 3.32
N LEU A 107 1.76 -10.15 2.12
CA LEU A 107 0.60 -11.02 1.91
C LEU A 107 0.93 -12.48 2.23
N LEU A 108 2.03 -13.01 1.70
CA LEU A 108 2.47 -14.39 1.97
C LEU A 108 2.74 -14.63 3.47
N ARG A 109 3.26 -13.63 4.18
CA ARG A 109 3.47 -13.70 5.63
C ARG A 109 2.14 -13.75 6.41
N LEU A 110 1.12 -13.05 5.94
CA LEU A 110 -0.19 -13.00 6.57
C LEU A 110 -1.13 -14.15 6.16
N LEU A 111 -0.91 -14.75 5.00
CA LEU A 111 -1.79 -15.77 4.42
C LEU A 111 -2.12 -16.93 5.39
N PRO A 112 -1.17 -17.51 6.15
CA PRO A 112 -1.46 -18.61 7.07
C PRO A 112 -2.43 -18.28 8.21
N VAL A 113 -2.60 -16.99 8.55
CA VAL A 113 -3.55 -16.56 9.58
C VAL A 113 -4.86 -16.04 9.00
N LEU A 114 -4.87 -15.70 7.72
CA LEU A 114 -6.06 -15.33 6.97
C LEU A 114 -6.94 -16.54 6.65
N THR A 115 -6.33 -17.69 6.37
CA THR A 115 -7.04 -18.91 5.97
C THR A 115 -7.70 -19.68 7.11
N ARG A 116 -7.46 -19.29 8.38
CA ARG A 116 -7.98 -19.99 9.56
C ARG A 116 -9.48 -19.84 9.82
N HIS A 117 -10.20 -19.07 8.99
CA HIS A 117 -11.66 -18.90 9.07
C HIS A 117 -12.42 -19.44 7.86
N ALA A 118 -11.75 -20.14 6.93
CA ALA A 118 -12.42 -20.86 5.86
C ALA A 118 -12.91 -22.23 6.36
N THR A 119 -13.93 -22.22 7.21
CA THR A 119 -14.79 -23.40 7.40
C THR A 119 -16.19 -22.97 6.97
N ILE A 120 -16.53 -23.33 5.73
CA ILE A 120 -17.91 -23.44 5.28
C ILE A 120 -18.40 -24.81 5.74
#